data_AF-K9WTT7-F1
#
_entry.id   AF-K9WTT7-F1
#
_cell.length_a   1.000
_cell.length_b   1.000
_cell.length_c   1.000
_cell.angle_alpha   90.00
_cell.angle_beta   90.00
_cell.angle_gamma   90.00
#
_symmetry.space_group_name_H-M   'P 1'
#
loop_
_entity.id
_entity.type
_entity.pdbx_description
1 polymer ?
#
loop_
_entity_poly.entity_id
_entity_poly.type
_entity_poly.pdbx_seq_one_letter_code
_entity_poly.pdbx_strand_id
1 'polypeptide(L)'
;MKTLKFKLYEHKRNRHLLRMINAAGVIYNHCIALHKRYYQMWGKHLNCAKLQSQIAKLRKRIFFWQSVGSQAVQDICQRIEKTYQLFFQHNKKGDRPPGFKKVRKYKLFTLKQAGYKLSMYFT
;
A
#
# COMPACT_ATOMS: atom_id res chain seq x y z
N MET A 1 -14.13 -7.96 30.66
CA MET A 1 -12.67 -7.73 30.64
C MET A 1 -12.12 -7.88 29.22
N LYS A 2 -11.50 -6.83 28.65
CA LYS A 2 -10.94 -6.82 27.27
C LYS A 2 -9.42 -7.09 27.29
N THR A 3 -9.00 -8.28 27.71
CA THR A 3 -7.57 -8.69 27.80
C THR A 3 -7.02 -9.33 26.52
N LEU A 4 -7.86 -9.61 25.53
CA LEU A 4 -7.44 -10.26 24.27
C LEU A 4 -6.60 -9.37 23.35
N LYS A 5 -6.73 -8.03 23.45
CA LYS A 5 -5.98 -7.09 22.58
C LYS A 5 -4.49 -7.07 22.90
N PHE A 6 -4.09 -7.19 24.17
CA PHE A 6 -2.68 -7.07 24.57
C PHE A 6 -1.87 -8.33 24.24
N LYS A 7 -2.40 -9.52 24.54
CA LYS A 7 -1.75 -10.81 24.19
C LYS A 7 -1.52 -10.97 22.68
N LEU A 8 -2.35 -10.34 21.84
CA LEU A 8 -2.17 -10.37 20.40
C LEU A 8 -0.90 -9.61 19.95
N TYR A 9 -0.51 -8.52 20.61
CA TYR A 9 0.68 -7.74 20.21
C TYR A 9 2.01 -8.36 20.70
N GLU A 10 1.96 -9.28 21.67
CA GLU A 10 3.15 -9.89 22.26
C GLU A 10 3.80 -10.95 21.35
N HIS A 11 3.04 -11.54 20.42
CA HIS A 11 3.55 -12.58 19.55
C HIS A 11 4.46 -12.03 18.44
N LYS A 12 5.65 -12.60 18.25
CA LYS A 12 6.66 -12.16 17.25
C LYS A 12 6.08 -12.03 15.83
N ARG A 13 5.18 -12.94 15.43
CA ARG A 13 4.48 -12.90 14.12
C ARG A 13 3.62 -11.64 13.95
N ASN A 14 2.97 -11.16 15.01
CA ASN A 14 2.08 -10.01 14.93
C ASN A 14 2.85 -8.68 14.89
N ARG A 15 4.03 -8.62 15.53
CA ARG A 15 4.97 -7.51 15.34
C ARG A 15 5.48 -7.41 13.90
N HIS A 16 5.79 -8.55 13.28
CA HIS A 16 6.19 -8.58 11.86
C HIS A 16 5.06 -8.10 10.95
N LEU A 17 3.83 -8.59 11.16
CA LEU A 17 2.66 -8.16 10.41
C LEU A 17 2.40 -6.66 10.53
N LEU A 18 2.49 -6.11 11.75
CA LEU A 18 2.32 -4.67 11.98
C LEU A 18 3.40 -3.86 11.26
N ARG A 19 4.65 -4.34 11.28
CA ARG A 19 5.77 -3.71 10.55
C ARG A 19 5.51 -3.70 9.04
N MET A 20 5.04 -4.81 8.48
CA MET A 20 4.66 -4.91 7.06
C MET A 20 3.52 -3.96 6.70
N ILE A 21 2.46 -3.90 7.51
CA ILE A 21 1.32 -3.00 7.29
C ILE A 21 1.78 -1.54 7.32
N ASN A 22 2.64 -1.19 8.27
CA ASN A 22 3.20 0.15 8.36
C ASN A 22 4.04 0.49 7.13
N ALA A 23 4.89 -0.43 6.68
CA ALA A 23 5.69 -0.25 5.48
C ALA A 23 4.82 -0.08 4.22
N ALA A 24 3.77 -0.88 4.07
CA ALA A 24 2.81 -0.76 2.98
C ALA A 24 2.10 0.60 2.98
N GLY A 25 1.72 1.11 4.15
CA GLY A 25 1.12 2.45 4.28
C GLY A 25 2.09 3.59 3.91
N VAL A 26 3.38 3.45 4.25
CA VAL A 26 4.42 4.41 3.84
C VAL A 26 4.63 4.38 2.32
N ILE A 27 4.71 3.20 1.72
CA ILE A 27 4.82 3.03 0.26
C ILE A 27 3.61 3.68 -0.44
N TYR A 28 2.40 3.42 0.06
CA TYR A 28 1.17 4.03 -0.48
C TYR A 28 1.27 5.56 -0.50
N ASN A 29 1.62 6.17 0.63
CA ASN A 29 1.72 7.63 0.72
C ASN A 29 2.83 8.18 -0.17
N HIS A 30 3.94 7.45 -0.33
CA HIS A 30 5.01 7.84 -1.24
C HIS A 30 4.52 7.83 -2.70
N CYS A 31 3.78 6.81 -3.12
CA CYS A 31 3.17 6.77 -4.45
C CYS A 31 2.22 7.97 -4.68
N ILE A 32 1.36 8.30 -3.72
CA ILE A 32 0.47 9.48 -3.81
C ILE A 32 1.28 10.78 -3.94
N ALA A 33 2.36 10.94 -3.17
CA ALA A 33 3.23 12.09 -3.26
C ALA A 33 3.87 12.22 -4.65
N LEU A 34 4.32 11.10 -5.23
CA LEU A 34 4.88 11.08 -6.59
C LEU A 34 3.84 11.49 -7.64
N HIS A 35 2.61 10.96 -7.59
CA HIS A 35 1.54 11.37 -8.50
C HIS A 35 1.24 12.87 -8.39
N LYS A 36 1.12 13.41 -7.18
CA LYS A 36 0.87 14.85 -6.96
C LYS A 36 1.99 15.71 -7.53
N ARG A 37 3.25 15.36 -7.23
CA ARG A 37 4.43 16.09 -7.72
C ARG A 37 4.52 16.03 -9.25
N TYR A 38 4.25 14.86 -9.84
CA TYR A 38 4.26 14.69 -11.29
C TYR A 38 3.18 15.54 -11.97
N TYR A 39 1.98 15.52 -11.41
CA TYR A 39 0.87 16.32 -11.93
C TYR A 39 1.13 17.82 -11.81
N GLN A 40 1.71 18.29 -10.70
CA GLN A 40 2.08 19.69 -10.53
C GLN A 40 3.13 20.17 -11.54
N MET A 41 4.10 19.32 -11.90
CA MET A 41 5.17 19.71 -12.83
C MET A 41 4.77 19.61 -14.31
N TRP A 42 3.97 18.61 -14.68
CA TRP A 42 3.67 18.32 -16.10
C TRP A 42 2.20 18.39 -16.48
N GLY A 43 1.28 18.56 -15.52
CA GLY A 43 -0.17 18.54 -15.75
C GLY A 43 -0.72 17.20 -16.25
N LYS A 44 0.07 16.13 -16.19
CA LYS A 44 -0.25 14.83 -16.77
C LYS A 44 -0.28 13.73 -15.71
N HIS A 45 -1.00 12.67 -16.04
CA HIS A 45 -1.02 11.45 -15.24
C HIS A 45 0.31 10.68 -15.36
N LEU A 46 0.81 10.18 -14.23
CA LEU A 46 2.02 9.35 -14.19
C LEU A 46 1.67 7.92 -14.61
N ASN A 47 2.40 7.36 -15.57
CA ASN A 47 2.21 5.98 -16.01
C ASN A 47 2.59 4.96 -14.91
N CYS A 48 1.73 3.97 -14.67
CA CYS A 48 1.93 2.87 -13.71
C CYS A 48 3.29 2.17 -13.83
N ALA A 49 3.75 1.83 -15.04
CA ALA A 49 5.03 1.15 -15.25
C ALA A 49 6.22 2.00 -14.78
N LYS A 50 6.15 3.32 -15.03
CA LYS A 50 7.16 4.27 -14.56
C LYS A 50 7.16 4.34 -13.03
N LEU A 51 5.98 4.44 -12.41
CA LEU A 51 5.83 4.42 -10.96
C LEU A 51 6.40 3.12 -10.35
N GLN A 52 6.01 1.96 -10.87
CA GLN A 52 6.49 0.66 -10.40
C GLN A 52 8.01 0.54 -10.49
N SER A 53 8.62 1.01 -11.58
CA SER A 53 10.08 0.99 -11.74
C SER A 53 10.79 1.85 -10.68
N GLN A 54 10.25 3.02 -10.35
CA GLN A 54 10.81 3.93 -9.34
C GLN A 54 10.67 3.32 -7.94
N ILE A 55 9.49 2.79 -7.60
CA ILE A 55 9.25 2.15 -6.31
C ILE A 55 10.09 0.88 -6.15
N ALA A 56 10.29 0.09 -7.21
CA ALA A 56 11.17 -1.08 -7.18
C ALA A 56 12.62 -0.70 -6.86
N LYS A 57 13.13 0.39 -7.45
CA LYS A 57 14.46 0.93 -7.13
C LYS A 57 14.56 1.39 -5.67
N LEU A 58 13.55 2.12 -5.18
CA LEU A 58 13.51 2.57 -3.79
C LEU A 58 13.41 1.41 -2.79
N ARG A 59 12.62 0.37 -3.10
CA ARG A 59 12.50 -0.84 -2.27
C ARG A 59 13.85 -1.53 -2.08
N LYS A 60 14.71 -1.57 -3.11
CA LYS A 60 16.06 -2.14 -2.99
C LYS A 60 16.93 -1.35 -2.01
N ARG A 61 16.75 -0.03 -1.90
CA ARG A 61 17.55 0.85 -1.04
C ARG A 61 17.03 0.94 0.40
N ILE A 62 15.72 0.82 0.61
CA ILE A 62 15.09 1.02 1.92
C ILE A 62 14.75 -0.33 2.55
N PHE A 63 15.53 -0.74 3.56
CA PHE A 63 15.33 -2.01 4.28
C PHE A 63 13.90 -2.17 4.82
N PHE A 64 13.31 -1.09 5.34
CA PHE A 64 11.94 -1.12 5.85
C PHE A 64 10.89 -1.47 4.76
N TRP A 65 11.14 -1.13 3.50
CA TRP A 65 10.21 -1.45 2.41
C TRP A 65 10.37 -2.88 1.90
N GLN A 66 11.54 -3.49 2.14
CA GLN A 66 11.80 -4.89 1.76
C GLN A 66 10.93 -5.87 2.55
N SER A 67 10.43 -5.49 3.73
CA SER A 67 9.46 -6.32 4.46
C SER A 67 8.15 -6.50 3.71
N VAL A 68 7.84 -5.64 2.72
CA VAL A 68 6.68 -5.78 1.85
C VAL A 68 7.07 -6.58 0.61
N GLY A 69 6.35 -7.68 0.36
CA GLY A 69 6.53 -8.50 -0.84
C GLY A 69 6.37 -7.70 -2.13
N SER A 70 7.16 -8.02 -3.16
CA SER A 70 7.14 -7.32 -4.45
C SER A 70 5.75 -7.31 -5.08
N GLN A 71 5.02 -8.43 -4.99
CA GLN A 71 3.65 -8.54 -5.50
C GLN A 71 2.71 -7.52 -4.85
N ALA A 72 2.78 -7.39 -3.53
CA ALA A 72 1.93 -6.46 -2.81
C ALA A 72 2.27 -4.98 -3.10
N VAL A 73 3.56 -4.67 -3.32
CA VAL A 73 3.97 -3.33 -3.76
C VAL A 73 3.39 -3.02 -5.15
N GLN A 74 3.42 -3.98 -6.07
CA GLN A 74 2.82 -3.83 -7.39
C GLN A 74 1.30 -3.63 -7.30
N ASP A 75 0.61 -4.41 -6.47
CA ASP A 75 -0.83 -4.29 -6.25
C ASP A 75 -1.19 -2.92 -5.64
N ILE A 76 -0.37 -2.37 -4.74
CA ILE A 76 -0.52 -1.01 -4.21
C ILE A 76 -0.46 0.02 -5.34
N CYS A 77 0.56 -0.06 -6.20
CA CYS A 77 0.70 0.84 -7.35
C CYS A 77 -0.49 0.74 -8.31
N GLN A 78 -0.90 -0.48 -8.67
CA GLN A 78 -2.04 -0.72 -9.58
C GLN A 78 -3.36 -0.20 -9.00
N ARG A 79 -3.57 -0.36 -7.69
CA ARG A 79 -4.77 0.16 -7.03
C ARG A 79 -4.80 1.70 -7.07
N ILE A 80 -3.67 2.35 -6.81
CA ILE A 80 -3.55 3.81 -6.90
C ILE A 80 -3.81 4.27 -8.33
N GLU A 81 -3.18 3.63 -9.30
CA GLU A 81 -3.36 3.92 -10.73
C GLU A 81 -4.84 3.85 -11.12
N LYS A 82 -5.52 2.75 -10.77
CA LYS A 82 -6.95 2.56 -11.07
C LYS A 82 -7.80 3.68 -10.46
N THR A 83 -7.48 4.10 -9.24
CA THR A 83 -8.21 5.22 -8.60
C THR A 83 -7.97 6.56 -9.30
N TYR A 84 -6.75 6.82 -9.79
CA TYR A 84 -6.48 8.03 -10.57
C TYR A 84 -7.14 7.98 -11.95
N GLN A 85 -7.10 6.84 -12.65
CA GLN A 85 -7.79 6.66 -13.93
C GLN A 85 -9.29 6.94 -13.80
N LEU A 86 -9.94 6.36 -12.77
CA LEU A 86 -11.35 6.63 -12.49
C LEU A 86 -11.61 8.11 -12.17
N PHE A 87 -10.73 8.76 -11.41
CA PHE A 87 -10.82 10.19 -11.12
C PHE A 87 -10.76 11.04 -12.40
N PHE A 88 -9.82 10.75 -13.31
CA PHE A 88 -9.72 11.48 -14.58
C PHE A 88 -10.89 11.17 -15.54
N GLN A 89 -11.46 9.96 -15.50
CA GLN A 89 -12.63 9.58 -16.29
C GLN A 89 -13.93 10.24 -15.79
N HIS A 90 -14.12 10.32 -14.47
CA HIS A 90 -15.34 10.83 -13.84
C HIS A 90 -15.26 12.29 -13.38
N ASN A 91 -14.28 13.05 -13.88
CA ASN A 91 -13.94 14.42 -13.44
C ASN A 91 -15.05 15.49 -13.63
N LYS A 92 -16.26 15.08 -14.03
CA LYS A 92 -17.45 15.93 -14.18
C LYS A 92 -18.21 16.18 -12.86
N LYS A 93 -17.87 15.53 -11.73
CA LYS A 93 -18.67 15.59 -10.48
C LYS A 93 -17.89 15.96 -9.20
N GLY A 94 -16.84 16.79 -9.29
CA GLY A 94 -16.15 17.28 -8.07
C GLY A 94 -15.53 16.17 -7.21
N ASP A 95 -15.27 15.01 -7.81
CA ASP A 95 -14.57 13.90 -7.16
C ASP A 95 -13.20 14.38 -6.70
N ARG A 96 -12.74 13.87 -5.55
CA ARG A 96 -11.45 14.27 -4.99
C ARG A 96 -10.37 13.29 -5.41
N PRO A 97 -9.19 13.76 -5.84
CA PRO A 97 -8.09 12.85 -6.19
C PRO A 97 -7.68 12.02 -4.97
N PRO A 98 -7.10 10.83 -5.19
CA PRO A 98 -6.62 9.96 -4.12
C PRO A 98 -5.75 10.72 -3.11
N GLY A 99 -6.18 10.73 -1.85
CA GLY A 99 -5.53 11.45 -0.76
C GLY A 99 -4.54 10.59 0.01
N PHE A 100 -3.68 11.26 0.80
CA PHE A 100 -2.82 10.58 1.78
C PHE A 100 -3.68 9.81 2.78
N LYS A 101 -3.22 8.62 3.18
CA LYS A 101 -3.89 7.81 4.19
C LYS A 101 -3.02 7.72 5.44
N LYS A 102 -3.64 7.86 6.61
CA LYS A 102 -2.95 7.57 7.88
C LYS A 102 -2.51 6.10 7.86
N VAL A 103 -1.22 5.84 8.04
CA VAL A 103 -0.61 4.50 7.99
C VAL A 103 -1.33 3.51 8.92
N ARG A 104 -1.70 3.96 10.13
CA ARG A 104 -2.50 3.18 11.11
C ARG A 104 -3.90 2.76 10.63
N LYS A 105 -4.46 3.41 9.60
CA LYS A 105 -5.77 3.08 8.99
C LYS A 105 -5.62 2.17 7.76
N TYR A 106 -4.41 1.78 7.37
CA TYR A 106 -4.19 0.94 6.21
C TYR A 106 -4.56 -0.51 6.53
N LYS A 107 -5.81 -0.91 6.23
CA LYS A 107 -6.34 -2.26 6.54
C LYS A 107 -6.09 -3.31 5.47
N LEU A 108 -5.69 -2.94 4.25
CA LEU A 108 -5.68 -3.87 3.12
C LEU A 108 -4.27 -4.21 2.64
N PHE A 109 -3.79 -5.36 3.11
CA PHE A 109 -2.81 -6.17 2.38
C PHE A 109 -3.59 -7.31 1.73
N THR A 110 -4.06 -7.12 0.49
CA THR A 110 -4.60 -8.22 -0.30
C THR A 110 -3.43 -9.01 -0.86
N LEU A 111 -3.18 -10.19 -0.29
CA LEU A 111 -2.26 -11.19 -0.84
C LEU A 111 -2.86 -11.76 -2.12
N LYS A 112 -2.39 -11.34 -3.29
CA LYS A 112 -2.65 -12.05 -4.55
C LYS A 112 -1.87 -13.37 -4.47
N GLN A 113 -2.56 -14.47 -4.13
CA GLN A 113 -2.10 -15.87 -4.10
C GLN A 113 -0.57 -16.06 -3.91
N ALA A 114 -0.08 -15.88 -2.69
CA ALA A 114 1.13 -16.58 -2.23
C ALA A 114 0.66 -17.59 -1.18
N GLY A 115 0.92 -18.87 -1.42
CA GLY A 115 0.35 -20.03 -0.71
C GLY A 115 0.68 -20.13 0.78
N TYR A 116 0.23 -19.17 1.58
CA TYR A 116 0.18 -19.32 3.02
C TYR A 116 -1.12 -20.07 3.37
N LYS A 117 -0.99 -21.38 3.57
CA LYS A 117 -2.03 -22.19 4.24
C LYS A 117 -2.26 -21.58 5.63
N LEU A 118 -3.36 -20.87 5.80
CA LEU A 118 -3.99 -20.69 7.11
C LEU A 118 -4.53 -22.07 7.50
N SER A 119 -3.76 -22.84 8.25
CA SER A 119 -4.32 -23.98 8.98
C SER A 119 -5.18 -23.41 10.10
N MET A 120 -6.45 -23.16 9.79
CA MET A 120 -7.51 -22.99 10.76
C MET A 120 -7.81 -24.38 11.31
N TYR A 121 -7.22 -24.72 12.45
CA TYR A 121 -7.84 -25.70 13.34
C TYR A 121 -9.01 -24.97 14.01
N PHE A 122 -10.21 -25.15 13.46
CA PHE A 122 -11.43 -25.08 14.24
C PHE A 122 -11.62 -26.48 14.83
N THR A 123 -11.67 -26.56 16.16
CA THR A 123 -12.30 -27.67 16.88
C THR A 123 -13.75 -27.81 16.45
#